data_AF-A0A250IJX9-F1
#
_entry.id   AF-A0A250IJX9-F1
#
_cell.length_a   1.000
_cell.length_b   1.000
_cell.length_c   1.000
_cell.angle_alpha   90.00
_cell.angle_beta   90.00
_cell.angle_gamma   90.00
#
_symmetry.space_group_name_H-M   'P 1'
#
loop_
_entity.id
_entity.type
_entity.pdbx_description
1 polymer ?
#
loop_
_entity_poly.entity_id
_entity_poly.type
_entity_poly.pdbx_seq_one_letter_code
_entity_poly.pdbx_strand_id
1 'polypeptide(L)'
;MNALRLLKHDHRIVEALFKQFEKAGEKAYKEKKEIVRWIVKELSIHAAIEEELLYPVARARDEGLKKDVLEALEEHHVVKWTLKELEGMSAEDERFDAKVTVLIENIRHHVKEEEGDLFPKLEKLMGKAELEALGEALEQAKKTVPTHPHPKSPDSPPGNLVAGVLAKILDAGRDAARSGGRRAMKTLGRATGRTKTRASPAKKRARRAATAR
;
A
#
# COMPACT_ATOMS: atom_id res chain seq x y z
N MET A 1 -4.94 -7.72 -3.07
CA MET A 1 -4.17 -7.96 -1.83
C MET A 1 -4.28 -6.70 -0.97
N ASN A 2 -4.36 -6.77 0.36
CA ASN A 2 -4.39 -5.54 1.17
C ASN A 2 -2.99 -4.91 1.28
N ALA A 3 -2.91 -3.61 1.61
CA ALA A 3 -1.69 -2.83 1.66
C ALA A 3 -0.60 -3.45 2.55
N LEU A 4 -0.93 -3.76 3.80
CA LEU A 4 0.04 -4.28 4.77
C LEU A 4 0.59 -5.64 4.32
N ARG A 5 -0.24 -6.52 3.75
CA ARG A 5 0.24 -7.81 3.22
C ARG A 5 1.17 -7.65 2.01
N LEU A 6 0.95 -6.63 1.18
CA LEU A 6 1.80 -6.30 0.04
C LEU A 6 3.18 -5.85 0.53
N LEU A 7 3.24 -4.90 1.47
CA LEU A 7 4.52 -4.38 1.98
C LEU A 7 5.30 -5.46 2.75
N LYS A 8 4.63 -6.27 3.58
CA LYS A 8 5.24 -7.46 4.20
C LYS A 8 5.76 -8.48 3.18
N HIS A 9 5.18 -8.53 1.98
CA HIS A 9 5.71 -9.39 0.92
C HIS A 9 7.01 -8.83 0.34
N ASP A 10 7.07 -7.52 0.12
CA ASP A 10 8.29 -6.83 -0.30
C ASP A 10 9.41 -7.02 0.73
N HIS A 11 9.13 -6.85 2.03
CA HIS A 11 10.09 -7.13 3.11
C HIS A 11 10.66 -8.55 3.03
N ARG A 12 9.81 -9.55 2.77
CA ARG A 12 10.27 -10.95 2.64
C ARG A 12 11.14 -11.17 1.41
N ILE A 13 10.88 -10.48 0.30
CA ILE A 13 11.71 -10.53 -0.90
C ILE A 13 13.10 -9.95 -0.59
N VAL A 14 13.14 -8.77 0.03
CA VAL A 14 14.39 -8.10 0.40
C VAL A 14 15.20 -8.93 1.39
N GLU A 15 14.57 -9.46 2.44
CA GLU A 15 15.22 -10.34 3.41
C GLU A 15 15.76 -11.64 2.76
N ALA A 16 15.10 -12.16 1.73
CA ALA A 16 15.62 -13.30 0.98
C ALA A 16 16.86 -12.93 0.14
N LEU A 17 16.94 -11.71 -0.39
CA LEU A 17 18.13 -11.20 -1.07
C LEU A 17 19.28 -10.97 -0.08
N PHE A 18 19.00 -10.45 1.11
CA PHE A 18 19.99 -10.29 2.18
C PHE A 18 20.60 -11.64 2.57
N LYS A 19 19.76 -12.65 2.79
CA LYS A 19 20.23 -14.01 3.08
C LYS A 19 21.05 -14.63 1.96
N GLN A 20 20.78 -14.30 0.70
CA GLN A 20 21.62 -14.73 -0.41
C GLN A 20 22.97 -14.03 -0.38
N PHE A 21 23.00 -12.72 -0.12
CA PHE A 21 24.24 -11.95 0.01
C PHE A 21 25.11 -12.48 1.16
N GLU A 22 24.53 -12.68 2.34
CA GLU A 22 25.21 -13.19 3.54
C GLU A 22 25.79 -14.60 3.37
N LYS A 23 25.21 -15.41 2.47
CA LYS A 23 25.69 -16.76 2.15
C LYS A 23 26.70 -16.79 1.01
N ALA A 24 26.78 -15.74 0.20
CA ALA A 24 27.70 -15.67 -0.91
C ALA A 24 29.14 -15.70 -0.40
N GLY A 25 30.01 -16.45 -1.08
CA GLY A 25 31.42 -16.55 -0.70
C GLY A 25 32.12 -15.19 -0.74
N GLU A 26 33.17 -15.02 0.05
CA GLU A 26 33.93 -13.77 0.17
C GLU A 26 34.33 -13.20 -1.21
N LYS A 27 34.82 -14.07 -2.10
CA LYS A 27 35.27 -13.74 -3.47
C LYS A 27 34.19 -13.90 -4.55
N ALA A 28 32.92 -14.07 -4.19
CA ALA A 28 31.81 -14.23 -5.13
C ALA A 28 31.34 -12.89 -5.70
N TYR A 29 32.28 -12.04 -6.16
CA TYR A 29 32.03 -10.64 -6.52
C TYR A 29 30.92 -10.47 -7.56
N LYS A 30 30.89 -11.33 -8.58
CA LYS A 30 29.85 -11.29 -9.62
C LYS A 30 28.47 -11.56 -9.03
N GLU A 31 28.32 -12.63 -8.25
CA GLU A 31 27.06 -13.00 -7.58
C GLU A 31 26.59 -11.90 -6.62
N LYS A 32 27.50 -11.40 -5.76
CA LYS A 32 27.22 -10.31 -4.84
C LYS A 32 26.76 -9.05 -5.57
N LYS A 33 27.39 -8.68 -6.69
CA LYS A 33 26.97 -7.53 -7.50
C LYS A 33 25.61 -7.76 -8.15
N GLU A 34 25.26 -8.98 -8.57
CA GLU A 34 23.90 -9.30 -9.04
C GLU A 34 22.88 -9.10 -7.92
N ILE A 35 23.13 -9.66 -6.74
CA ILE A 35 22.23 -9.57 -5.59
C ILE A 35 22.01 -8.10 -5.19
N VAL A 36 23.09 -7.30 -5.10
CA VAL A 36 22.98 -5.88 -4.78
C VAL A 36 22.17 -5.11 -5.83
N ARG A 37 22.24 -5.46 -7.12
CA ARG A 37 21.37 -4.81 -8.13
C ARG A 37 19.90 -5.11 -7.90
N TRP A 38 19.55 -6.32 -7.48
CA TRP A 38 18.18 -6.64 -7.08
C TRP A 38 17.77 -5.91 -5.81
N ILE A 39 18.64 -5.85 -4.79
CA ILE A 39 18.40 -5.07 -3.56
C ILE A 39 18.12 -3.61 -3.89
N VAL A 40 18.96 -2.98 -4.73
CA VAL A 40 18.79 -1.59 -5.18
C VAL A 40 17.43 -1.39 -5.82
N LYS A 41 17.02 -2.28 -6.73
CA LYS A 41 15.74 -2.19 -7.41
C LYS A 41 14.57 -2.32 -6.44
N GLU A 42 14.53 -3.39 -5.65
CA GLU A 42 13.39 -3.70 -4.78
C GLU A 42 13.22 -2.64 -3.69
N LEU A 43 14.31 -2.20 -3.05
CA LEU A 43 14.24 -1.14 -2.03
C LEU A 43 13.89 0.23 -2.62
N SER A 44 14.32 0.55 -3.85
CA SER A 44 13.94 1.82 -4.49
C SER A 44 12.43 1.88 -4.77
N ILE A 45 11.85 0.79 -5.27
CA ILE A 45 10.41 0.69 -5.54
C ILE A 45 9.64 0.75 -4.22
N HIS A 46 10.08 0.00 -3.22
CA HIS A 46 9.43 -0.11 -1.92
C HIS A 46 9.40 1.22 -1.17
N ALA A 47 10.55 1.88 -1.02
CA ALA A 47 10.63 3.18 -0.36
C ALA A 47 9.76 4.23 -1.07
N ALA A 48 9.74 4.23 -2.41
CA ALA A 48 8.93 5.16 -3.18
C ALA A 48 7.42 5.00 -2.93
N ILE A 49 6.89 3.77 -2.92
CA ILE A 49 5.45 3.58 -2.70
C ILE A 49 5.02 3.88 -1.27
N GLU A 50 5.91 3.76 -0.29
CA GLU A 50 5.63 4.12 1.10
C GLU A 50 5.62 5.63 1.30
N GLU A 51 6.65 6.31 0.79
CA GLU A 51 6.77 7.77 0.75
C GLU A 51 5.59 8.41 -0.01
N GLU A 52 5.20 7.84 -1.15
CA GLU A 52 4.13 8.39 -1.99
C GLU A 52 2.72 8.08 -1.47
N LEU A 53 2.50 6.97 -0.76
CA LEU A 53 1.14 6.50 -0.46
C LEU A 53 0.94 6.10 1.00
N LEU A 54 1.78 5.23 1.54
CA LEU A 54 1.58 4.70 2.90
C LEU A 54 1.69 5.81 3.96
N TYR A 55 2.81 6.54 3.97
CA TYR A 55 3.10 7.54 4.99
C TYR A 55 2.14 8.74 4.95
N PRO A 56 1.76 9.29 3.79
CA PRO A 56 0.70 10.29 3.72
C PRO A 56 -0.64 9.78 4.28
N VAL A 57 -1.00 8.53 4.00
CA VAL A 57 -2.23 7.93 4.55
C VAL A 57 -2.15 7.73 6.05
N ALA A 58 -1.02 7.23 6.56
CA ALA A 58 -0.81 7.04 7.98
C ALA A 58 -0.93 8.36 8.75
N ARG A 59 -0.24 9.41 8.28
CA ARG A 59 -0.32 10.74 8.89
C ARG A 59 -1.72 11.34 8.85
N ALA A 60 -2.46 11.13 7.77
CA ALA A 60 -3.84 11.61 7.66
C ALA A 60 -4.82 10.84 8.57
N ARG A 61 -4.47 9.62 8.98
CA ARG A 61 -5.35 8.76 9.78
C ARG A 61 -5.30 9.11 11.27
N ASP A 62 -4.11 9.35 11.80
CA ASP A 62 -3.90 9.63 13.23
C ASP A 62 -2.57 10.37 13.45
N GLU A 63 -2.62 11.51 14.15
CA GLU A 63 -1.43 12.31 14.51
C GLU A 63 -0.44 11.53 15.40
N GLY A 64 -0.92 10.54 16.15
CA GLY A 64 -0.10 9.63 16.95
C GLY A 64 0.87 8.77 16.14
N LEU A 65 0.65 8.62 14.82
CA LEU A 65 1.57 7.90 13.92
C LEU A 65 2.70 8.78 13.37
N LYS A 66 2.65 10.09 13.62
CA LYS A 66 3.59 11.04 13.03
C LYS A 66 5.04 10.75 13.41
N LYS A 67 5.29 10.32 14.64
CA LYS A 67 6.65 9.99 15.10
C LYS A 67 7.21 8.81 14.31
N ASP A 68 6.46 7.70 14.26
CA ASP A 68 6.87 6.47 13.56
C ASP A 68 7.13 6.74 12.07
N VAL A 69 6.28 7.56 11.45
CA VAL A 69 6.46 7.97 10.04
C VAL A 69 7.70 8.84 9.84
N LEU A 70 7.98 9.79 10.74
CA LEU A 70 9.17 10.64 10.62
C LEU A 70 10.46 9.85 10.80
N GLU A 71 10.46 8.88 11.71
CA GLU A 71 11.59 7.96 11.91
C GLU A 71 11.84 7.12 10.63
N ALA A 72 10.79 6.52 10.07
CA ALA A 72 10.87 5.77 8.82
C ALA A 72 11.39 6.61 7.63
N LEU A 73 10.99 7.88 7.52
CA LEU A 73 11.48 8.79 6.48
C LEU A 73 12.99 9.08 6.60
N GLU A 74 13.51 9.24 7.82
CA GLU A 74 14.95 9.43 8.04
C GLU A 74 15.74 8.15 7.75
N GLU A 75 15.20 6.98 8.11
CA GLU A 75 15.79 5.69 7.72
C GLU A 75 15.84 5.53 6.19
N HIS A 76 14.75 5.87 5.50
CA HIS A 76 14.69 5.90 4.04
C HIS A 76 15.72 6.86 3.43
N HIS A 77 15.93 8.03 4.04
CA HIS A 77 16.95 8.96 3.59
C HIS A 77 18.34 8.31 3.57
N VAL A 78 18.72 7.69 4.69
CA VAL A 78 20.02 7.00 4.84
C VAL A 78 20.13 5.83 3.86
N VAL A 79 19.08 5.03 3.72
CA VAL A 79 19.01 3.89 2.79
C VAL A 79 19.19 4.36 1.35
N LYS A 80 18.46 5.39 0.90
CA LYS A 80 18.55 5.90 -0.48
C LYS A 80 19.97 6.32 -0.83
N TRP A 81 20.68 7.02 0.06
CA TRP A 81 22.08 7.37 -0.15
C TRP A 81 23.00 6.15 -0.22
N THR A 82 22.82 5.20 0.70
CA THR A 82 23.61 3.95 0.72
C THR A 82 23.41 3.13 -0.55
N LEU A 83 22.18 3.01 -1.03
CA LEU A 83 21.85 2.37 -2.30
C LEU A 83 22.51 3.10 -3.48
N LYS A 84 22.51 4.43 -3.47
CA LYS A 84 23.11 5.23 -4.54
C LYS A 84 24.62 5.00 -4.65
N GLU A 85 25.30 4.88 -3.52
CA GLU A 85 26.72 4.53 -3.47
C GLU A 85 26.98 3.10 -3.95
N LEU A 86 26.21 2.12 -3.45
CA LEU A 86 26.34 0.70 -3.82
C LEU A 86 26.05 0.42 -5.30
N GLU A 87 25.16 1.20 -5.93
CA GLU A 87 24.86 1.11 -7.36
C GLU A 87 26.12 1.29 -8.20
N GLY A 88 26.93 2.31 -7.89
CA GLY A 88 28.17 2.63 -8.61
C GLY A 88 29.42 1.91 -8.11
N MET A 89 29.37 1.26 -6.94
CA MET A 89 30.55 0.65 -6.30
C MET A 89 30.92 -0.70 -6.93
N SER A 90 32.22 -0.97 -7.11
CA SER A 90 32.70 -2.31 -7.50
C SER A 90 32.47 -3.31 -6.37
N ALA A 91 32.10 -4.55 -6.69
CA ALA A 91 32.02 -5.60 -5.67
C ALA A 91 33.40 -6.05 -5.14
N GLU A 92 34.48 -5.68 -5.85
CA GLU A 92 35.87 -5.91 -5.41
C GLU A 92 36.39 -4.79 -4.48
N ASP A 93 35.63 -3.71 -4.29
CA ASP A 93 36.00 -2.63 -3.38
C ASP A 93 36.02 -3.14 -1.94
N GLU A 94 37.08 -2.83 -1.18
CA GLU A 94 37.26 -3.29 0.20
C GLU A 94 36.10 -2.89 1.13
N ARG A 95 35.36 -1.83 0.78
CA ARG A 95 34.23 -1.30 1.56
C ARG A 95 32.88 -1.87 1.12
N PHE A 96 32.81 -2.65 0.04
CA PHE A 96 31.55 -3.10 -0.55
C PHE A 96 30.73 -3.95 0.42
N ASP A 97 31.32 -5.04 0.93
CA ASP A 97 30.65 -5.94 1.88
C ASP A 97 30.23 -5.21 3.14
N ALA A 98 31.12 -4.41 3.73
CA ALA A 98 30.82 -3.64 4.95
C ALA A 98 29.65 -2.67 4.73
N LYS A 99 29.58 -2.01 3.57
CA LYS A 99 28.48 -1.11 3.23
C LYS A 99 27.17 -1.85 3.03
N VAL A 100 27.19 -3.04 2.43
CA VAL A 100 25.99 -3.89 2.31
C VAL A 100 25.54 -4.38 3.69
N THR A 101 26.45 -4.74 4.60
CA THR A 101 26.10 -5.11 5.98
C THR A 101 25.38 -3.97 6.70
N VAL A 102 25.89 -2.74 6.63
CA VAL A 102 25.23 -1.56 7.22
C VAL A 102 23.84 -1.35 6.61
N LEU A 103 23.69 -1.48 5.29
CA LEU A 103 22.38 -1.41 4.63
C LEU A 103 21.41 -2.46 5.19
N ILE A 104 21.85 -3.72 5.32
CA ILE A 104 21.04 -4.83 5.83
C ILE A 104 20.55 -4.54 7.25
N GLU A 105 21.43 -4.03 8.12
CA GLU A 105 21.10 -3.69 9.50
C GLU A 105 20.04 -2.58 9.58
N ASN A 106 20.20 -1.50 8.80
CA ASN A 106 19.24 -0.40 8.74
C ASN A 106 17.86 -0.90 8.27
N ILE A 107 17.81 -1.69 7.20
CA ILE A 107 16.54 -2.21 6.68
C ILE A 107 15.88 -3.20 7.65
N ARG A 108 16.65 -4.08 8.30
CA ARG A 108 16.08 -5.00 9.29
C ARG A 108 15.53 -4.26 10.51
N HIS A 109 16.13 -3.14 10.91
CA HIS A 109 15.59 -2.28 11.95
C HIS A 109 14.28 -1.63 11.50
N HIS A 110 14.29 -0.97 10.34
CA HIS A 110 13.12 -0.35 9.74
C HIS A 110 11.92 -1.32 9.65
N VAL A 111 12.13 -2.50 9.06
CA VAL A 111 11.09 -3.54 8.92
C VAL A 111 10.53 -3.97 10.28
N LYS A 112 11.37 -4.03 11.31
CA LYS A 112 10.94 -4.41 12.66
C LYS A 112 10.04 -3.35 13.27
N GLU A 113 10.38 -2.06 13.13
CA GLU A 113 9.56 -0.96 13.63
C GLU A 113 8.23 -0.87 12.85
N GLU A 114 8.27 -0.99 11.53
CA GLU A 114 7.05 -0.96 10.73
C GLU A 114 6.11 -2.14 11.02
N GLU A 115 6.61 -3.38 10.93
CA GLU A 115 5.77 -4.55 11.13
C GLU A 115 5.36 -4.78 12.58
N GLY A 116 6.16 -4.27 13.53
CA GLY A 116 5.96 -4.40 14.97
C GLY A 116 5.10 -3.30 15.57
N ASP A 117 5.10 -2.09 14.98
CA ASP A 117 4.44 -0.93 15.56
C ASP A 117 3.50 -0.21 14.57
N LEU A 118 4.02 0.35 13.47
CA LEU A 118 3.23 1.15 12.54
C LEU A 118 2.08 0.35 11.89
N PHE A 119 2.36 -0.83 11.36
CA PHE A 119 1.36 -1.65 10.65
C PHE A 119 0.23 -2.13 11.58
N PRO A 120 0.51 -2.66 12.79
CA PRO A 120 -0.54 -2.98 13.75
C PRO A 120 -1.43 -1.79 14.13
N LYS A 121 -0.87 -0.59 14.25
CA LYS A 121 -1.65 0.63 14.51
C LYS A 121 -2.54 0.98 13.32
N LEU A 122 -2.01 0.94 12.09
CA LEU A 122 -2.79 1.15 10.86
C LEU A 122 -3.90 0.12 10.68
N GLU A 123 -3.64 -1.15 10.98
CA GLU A 123 -4.65 -2.22 10.88
C GLU A 123 -5.84 -2.00 11.84
N LYS A 124 -5.59 -1.42 13.03
CA LYS A 124 -6.65 -1.06 13.98
C LYS A 124 -7.44 0.17 13.54
N LEU A 125 -6.76 1.13 12.89
CA LEU A 125 -7.36 2.39 12.47
C LEU A 125 -8.12 2.25 11.15
N MET A 126 -7.77 1.31 10.28
CA MET A 126 -8.33 1.19 8.94
C MET A 126 -9.19 -0.06 8.79
N GLY A 127 -10.36 0.10 8.19
CA GLY A 127 -11.22 -1.01 7.82
C GLY A 127 -10.64 -1.85 6.69
N LYS A 128 -11.10 -3.10 6.57
CA LYS A 128 -10.65 -4.02 5.52
C LYS A 128 -10.72 -3.42 4.10
N ALA A 129 -11.85 -2.78 3.75
CA ALA A 129 -12.04 -2.19 2.42
C ALA A 129 -11.07 -1.02 2.14
N GLU A 130 -10.72 -0.26 3.17
CA GLU A 130 -9.76 0.85 3.08
C GLU A 130 -8.34 0.31 2.83
N LEU A 131 -7.93 -0.73 3.58
CA LEU A 131 -6.64 -1.41 3.37
C LEU A 131 -6.55 -2.12 2.03
N GLU A 132 -7.65 -2.64 1.50
CA GLU A 132 -7.73 -3.21 0.15
C GLU A 132 -7.58 -2.12 -0.92
N ALA A 133 -8.28 -0.99 -0.78
CA ALA A 133 -8.17 0.15 -1.70
C ALA A 133 -6.76 0.76 -1.72
N LEU A 134 -6.11 0.89 -0.56
CA LEU A 134 -4.71 1.31 -0.47
C LEU A 134 -3.77 0.28 -1.11
N GLY A 135 -4.03 -1.02 -0.90
CA GLY A 135 -3.24 -2.10 -1.52
C GLY A 135 -3.29 -2.06 -3.05
N GLU A 136 -4.45 -1.79 -3.64
CA GLU A 136 -4.58 -1.56 -5.08
C GLU A 136 -3.79 -0.34 -5.55
N ALA A 137 -3.82 0.76 -4.79
CA ALA A 137 -3.08 1.97 -5.14
C ALA A 137 -1.56 1.72 -5.12
N LEU A 138 -1.05 1.06 -4.08
CA LEU A 138 0.35 0.64 -3.98
C LEU A 138 0.75 -0.25 -5.16
N GLU A 139 -0.06 -1.26 -5.50
CA GLU A 139 0.22 -2.17 -6.61
C GLU A 139 0.27 -1.47 -7.98
N GLN A 140 -0.53 -0.43 -8.18
CA GLN A 140 -0.43 0.39 -9.40
C GLN A 140 0.80 1.29 -9.38
N ALA A 141 1.11 1.93 -8.25
CA ALA A 141 2.28 2.80 -8.10
C ALA A 141 3.59 2.03 -8.34
N LYS A 142 3.70 0.78 -7.88
CA LYS A 142 4.87 -0.09 -8.13
C LYS A 142 5.25 -0.22 -9.62
N LYS A 143 4.31 0.01 -10.54
CA LYS A 143 4.55 -0.08 -12.00
C LYS A 143 5.16 1.17 -12.60
N THR A 144 5.09 2.30 -11.88
CA THR A 144 5.43 3.63 -12.41
C THR A 144 6.50 4.35 -11.59
N VAL A 145 6.70 3.97 -10.33
CA VAL A 145 7.74 4.55 -9.48
C VAL A 145 9.14 4.21 -9.99
N PRO A 146 10.16 5.01 -9.64
CA PRO A 146 11.53 4.73 -10.04
C PRO A 146 12.05 3.38 -9.56
N THR A 147 12.89 2.73 -10.39
CA THR A 147 13.56 1.46 -10.06
C THR A 147 14.99 1.65 -9.55
N HIS A 148 15.39 2.89 -9.29
CA HIS A 148 16.74 3.30 -8.87
C HIS A 148 16.62 4.37 -7.77
N PRO A 149 17.63 4.52 -6.89
CA PRO A 149 17.55 5.44 -5.78
C PRO A 149 17.70 6.88 -6.27
N HIS A 150 16.80 7.74 -5.77
CA HIS A 150 16.85 9.19 -6.00
C HIS A 150 16.91 9.95 -4.66
N PRO A 151 18.09 10.00 -3.99
CA PRO A 151 18.21 10.59 -2.65
C PRO A 151 17.91 12.08 -2.56
N LYS A 152 17.89 12.77 -3.71
CA LYS A 152 17.60 14.21 -3.83
C LYS A 152 16.15 14.51 -4.22
N SER A 153 15.37 13.48 -4.54
CA SER A 153 13.95 13.66 -4.83
C SER A 153 13.19 13.90 -3.53
N PRO A 154 12.10 14.70 -3.55
CA PRO A 154 11.18 14.78 -2.42
C PRO A 154 10.67 13.40 -2.02
N ASP A 155 10.53 13.19 -0.71
CA ASP A 155 9.99 11.99 -0.06
C ASP A 155 8.49 12.11 0.23
N SER A 156 7.85 13.08 -0.42
CA SER A 156 6.42 13.29 -0.36
C SER A 156 5.90 13.66 -1.75
N PRO A 157 4.76 13.09 -2.16
CA PRO A 157 4.19 13.33 -3.48
C PRO A 157 3.50 14.70 -3.52
N PRO A 158 3.20 15.21 -4.74
CA PRO A 158 2.35 16.40 -4.89
C PRO A 158 1.00 16.22 -4.18
N GLY A 159 0.55 17.26 -3.46
CA GLY A 159 -0.61 17.17 -2.56
C GLY A 159 -1.94 16.76 -3.24
N ASN A 160 -2.10 17.01 -4.54
CA ASN A 160 -3.27 16.56 -5.31
C ASN A 160 -3.32 15.04 -5.48
N LEU A 161 -2.18 14.37 -5.61
CA LEU A 161 -2.10 12.91 -5.69
C LEU A 161 -2.53 12.28 -4.37
N VAL A 162 -2.00 12.79 -3.25
CA VAL A 162 -2.36 12.36 -1.89
C VAL A 162 -3.86 12.49 -1.66
N ALA A 163 -4.43 13.64 -1.97
CA ALA A 163 -5.85 13.91 -1.77
C ALA A 163 -6.73 12.92 -2.56
N GLY A 164 -6.35 12.59 -3.81
CA GLY A 164 -7.08 11.62 -4.63
C GLY A 164 -7.05 10.19 -4.06
N VAL A 165 -5.89 9.75 -3.58
CA VAL A 165 -5.73 8.43 -2.95
C VAL A 165 -6.52 8.34 -1.65
N LEU A 166 -6.42 9.36 -0.80
CA LEU A 166 -7.20 9.46 0.44
C LEU A 166 -8.71 9.44 0.18
N ALA A 167 -9.19 10.18 -0.82
CA ALA A 167 -10.59 10.17 -1.22
C ALA A 167 -11.03 8.75 -1.61
N LYS A 168 -10.25 8.04 -2.44
CA LYS A 168 -10.56 6.65 -2.85
C LYS A 168 -10.65 5.71 -1.64
N ILE A 169 -9.73 5.85 -0.68
CA ILE A 169 -9.72 5.04 0.55
C ILE A 169 -10.99 5.31 1.37
N LEU A 170 -11.31 6.59 1.63
CA LEU A 170 -12.51 6.98 2.39
C LEU A 170 -13.80 6.51 1.71
N ASP A 171 -13.89 6.63 0.39
CA ASP A 171 -15.04 6.17 -0.39
C ASP A 171 -15.22 4.65 -0.28
N ALA A 172 -14.13 3.87 -0.32
CA ALA A 172 -14.17 2.43 -0.13
C ALA A 172 -14.75 2.04 1.25
N GLY A 173 -14.34 2.74 2.31
CA GLY A 173 -14.90 2.57 3.66
C GLY A 173 -16.40 2.89 3.71
N ARG A 174 -16.81 4.04 3.14
CA ARG A 174 -18.20 4.47 3.10
C ARG A 174 -19.10 3.51 2.34
N ASP A 175 -18.66 3.00 1.21
CA ASP A 175 -19.43 2.08 0.37
C ASP A 175 -19.53 0.68 0.99
N ALA A 176 -18.49 0.22 1.67
CA ALA A 176 -18.55 -0.99 2.48
C ALA A 176 -19.61 -0.88 3.60
N ALA A 177 -19.66 0.25 4.31
CA ALA A 177 -20.67 0.49 5.35
C ALA A 177 -22.10 0.53 4.78
N ARG A 178 -22.30 1.24 3.66
CA ARG A 178 -23.61 1.33 2.98
C ARG A 178 -24.12 -0.02 2.48
N SER A 179 -23.25 -0.82 1.87
CA SER A 179 -23.61 -2.15 1.36
C SER A 179 -23.96 -3.11 2.51
N GLY A 180 -23.22 -3.05 3.63
CA GLY A 180 -23.54 -3.78 4.87
C GLY A 180 -24.91 -3.41 5.43
N GLY A 181 -25.21 -2.11 5.55
CA GLY A 181 -26.50 -1.61 6.03
C GLY A 181 -27.67 -2.03 5.14
N ARG A 182 -27.52 -1.94 3.81
CA ARG A 182 -28.54 -2.43 2.85
C ARG A 182 -28.78 -3.93 3.00
N ARG A 183 -27.73 -4.73 3.20
CA ARG A 183 -27.84 -6.19 3.39
C ARG A 183 -28.57 -6.52 4.69
N ALA A 184 -28.22 -5.85 5.80
CA ALA A 184 -28.91 -6.01 7.08
C ALA A 184 -30.40 -5.66 6.98
N MET A 185 -30.73 -4.51 6.36
CA MET A 185 -32.10 -4.05 6.17
C MET A 185 -32.93 -4.98 5.26
N LYS A 186 -32.32 -5.57 4.22
CA LYS A 186 -32.97 -6.57 3.36
C LYS A 186 -33.25 -7.88 4.10
N THR A 187 -32.36 -8.30 5.01
CA THR A 187 -32.56 -9.49 5.87
C THR A 187 -33.66 -9.24 6.90
N LEU A 188 -33.64 -8.08 7.56
CA LEU A 188 -34.71 -7.63 8.47
C LEU A 188 -36.07 -7.57 7.76
N GLY A 189 -36.14 -6.99 6.55
CA GLY A 189 -37.36 -6.92 5.77
C GLY A 189 -37.92 -8.29 5.32
N ARG A 190 -37.06 -9.31 5.15
CA ARG A 190 -37.48 -10.72 4.94
C ARG A 190 -37.96 -11.37 6.23
N ALA A 191 -37.35 -11.04 7.38
CA ALA A 191 -37.70 -11.60 8.69
C ALA A 191 -39.00 -11.00 9.26
N THR A 192 -39.28 -9.71 9.02
CA THR A 192 -40.48 -9.03 9.54
C THR A 192 -41.71 -9.13 8.63
N GLY A 193 -41.69 -9.97 7.59
CA GLY A 193 -42.90 -10.36 6.85
C GLY A 193 -43.80 -9.20 6.40
N ARG A 194 -43.24 -8.06 5.96
CA ARG A 194 -44.07 -6.97 5.43
C ARG A 194 -44.49 -7.34 4.01
N THR A 195 -45.58 -8.10 3.92
CA THR A 195 -46.29 -8.40 2.67
C THR A 195 -46.52 -7.08 1.94
N LYS A 196 -45.94 -6.94 0.75
CA LYS A 196 -46.38 -5.91 -0.19
C LYS A 196 -47.87 -6.17 -0.43
N THR A 197 -48.73 -5.32 0.13
CA THR A 197 -50.13 -5.25 -0.25
C THR A 197 -50.18 -5.00 -1.76
N ARG A 198 -50.55 -6.04 -2.51
CA ARG A 198 -50.83 -5.94 -3.93
C ARG A 198 -51.99 -4.95 -4.09
N ALA A 199 -51.71 -3.80 -4.70
CA ALA A 199 -52.76 -2.94 -5.21
C ALA A 199 -53.63 -3.75 -6.19
N SER A 200 -54.95 -3.69 -5.98
CA SER A 200 -55.96 -4.39 -6.76
C SER A 200 -56.01 -3.88 -8.21
N PRO A 201 -56.15 -4.75 -9.23
CA PRO A 201 -56.26 -4.28 -10.61
C PRO A 201 -57.70 -3.81 -10.88
N ALA A 202 -57.92 -2.49 -10.89
CA ALA A 202 -59.16 -1.92 -11.40
C ALA A 202 -59.28 -2.23 -12.90
N LYS A 203 -60.35 -2.94 -13.25
CA LYS A 203 -60.69 -3.42 -14.59
C LYS A 203 -60.74 -2.28 -15.61
N LYS A 204 -59.90 -2.38 -16.65
CA LYS A 204 -60.16 -1.79 -17.97
C LYS A 204 -61.20 -2.64 -18.71
N ARG A 205 -62.32 -2.04 -19.12
CA ARG A 205 -63.19 -2.47 -20.23
C ARG A 205 -63.71 -1.19 -20.89
N ALA A 206 -63.11 -0.77 -22.02
CA ALA A 206 -63.57 -0.99 -23.41
C ALA A 206 -64.78 -0.10 -23.75
N ARG A 207 -64.61 1.04 -24.44
CA ARG A 207 -64.45 1.30 -25.90
C ARG A 207 -65.80 1.53 -26.64
N ARG A 208 -65.82 2.60 -27.45
CA ARG A 208 -66.78 3.05 -28.49
C ARG A 208 -67.99 3.85 -27.96
N ALA A 209 -68.45 4.94 -28.58
CA ALA A 209 -68.35 5.37 -29.96
C ALA A 209 -68.21 6.90 -30.11
N ALA A 210 -67.54 7.31 -31.19
CA ALA A 210 -67.69 8.62 -31.80
C ALA A 210 -68.81 8.54 -32.84
N THR A 211 -69.77 9.49 -32.83
CA THR A 211 -70.28 10.29 -33.98
C THR A 211 -71.58 11.04 -33.63
N ALA A 212 -71.76 12.17 -34.31
CA ALA A 212 -72.91 13.12 -34.32
C ALA A 212 -72.95 14.10 -33.13
N ARG A 213 -72.99 15.43 -33.31
CA ARG A 213 -73.27 16.28 -34.46
C ARG A 213 -72.67 17.66 -34.21
#